data_AF-A0AAF5CS24-F1
#
_entry.id   AF-A0AAF5CS24-F1
#
_cell.length_a   1.000
_cell.length_b   1.000
_cell.length_c   1.000
_cell.angle_alpha   90.00
_cell.angle_beta   90.00
_cell.angle_gamma   90.00
#
_symmetry.space_group_name_H-M   'P 1'
#
loop_
_entity.id
_entity.type
_entity.pdbx_description
1 polymer ?
#
loop_
_entity_poly.entity_id
_entity_poly.type
_entity_poly.pdbx_seq_one_letter_code
_entity_poly.pdbx_strand_id
1 'polypeptide(L)'
;MDEVFADSEIIVIFMKYSLLSMFYIFIFIFNFVFIIRSTNVAFLRSDSNTSVACAIGIEHAMSAGQCQDNFFLLYGDACVVDSDALGTVKACGYFYNENAKVIVGPECYDETSHLSFLSYHWKIPLFSQSGKIWFGYNNTIYPTVIHTSFLNVVLYADSLMLFMNRFNLSSITFLGPKNEKDIHFKPLFEAVDRYFKVFYTNITTNIISIDESMLSYYNPRDIGLISFIKLIVIDTEFNDLNNVLQQMEIPTLYNHGYVFILLCSQYSSVCASKFNKFISDYSMLLLGPYFENYTNIDSLMRQYFRDSYNRLKGIEYLSAYISCYSSCVASKINTNLDGTSVANSMKGKQLNTLLGNYAFDQMPSILITQSFSQYNSQNNSFIDLILSKPISSNCKDNRCFSLLTMINFGNLNWQAR
;
A
#
# COMPACT_ATOMS: atom_id res chain seq x y z
N MET A 1 42.27 51.42 -63.15
CA MET A 1 43.29 50.40 -62.93
C MET A 1 43.27 50.12 -61.44
N ASP A 2 42.74 48.94 -61.14
CA ASP A 2 42.77 48.16 -59.88
C ASP A 2 41.97 48.78 -58.70
N GLU A 3 40.70 48.41 -58.48
CA GLU A 3 40.19 47.26 -57.67
C GLU A 3 40.71 47.31 -56.20
N VAL A 4 39.89 47.38 -55.14
CA VAL A 4 38.99 46.33 -54.62
C VAL A 4 38.10 46.89 -53.48
N PHE A 5 36.78 46.61 -53.56
CA PHE A 5 35.74 46.31 -52.54
C PHE A 5 35.75 46.99 -51.15
N ALA A 6 34.71 47.78 -50.79
CA ALA A 6 33.42 47.38 -50.21
C ALA A 6 33.51 46.93 -48.73
N ASP A 7 33.09 47.81 -47.82
CA ASP A 7 32.09 47.46 -46.80
C ASP A 7 31.51 48.72 -46.12
N SER A 8 30.21 48.62 -45.90
CA SER A 8 29.24 49.65 -45.59
C SER A 8 29.09 49.93 -44.08
N GLU A 9 28.84 51.21 -43.78
CA GLU A 9 28.02 51.74 -42.68
C GLU A 9 28.25 51.18 -41.26
N ILE A 10 29.23 51.77 -40.56
CA ILE A 10 29.18 51.88 -39.10
C ILE A 10 28.27 53.07 -38.75
N ILE A 11 26.98 52.77 -38.53
CA ILE A 11 26.04 53.70 -37.93
C ILE A 11 26.45 53.89 -36.46
N VAL A 12 26.99 55.07 -36.17
CA VAL A 12 27.22 55.55 -34.80
C VAL A 12 25.86 55.84 -34.16
N ILE A 13 25.27 54.82 -33.54
CA ILE A 13 24.13 55.00 -32.63
C ILE A 13 24.68 55.44 -31.28
N PHE A 14 24.70 56.76 -31.05
CA PHE A 14 24.79 57.35 -29.71
C PHE A 14 23.51 57.03 -28.93
N MET A 15 23.43 55.82 -28.37
CA MET A 15 22.39 55.48 -27.39
C MET A 15 22.79 56.06 -26.03
N LYS A 16 22.18 57.19 -25.69
CA LYS A 16 22.02 57.67 -24.31
C LYS A 16 21.24 56.62 -23.52
N TYR A 17 21.93 55.63 -22.98
CA TYR A 17 21.39 54.82 -21.90
C TYR A 17 21.36 55.67 -20.64
N SER A 18 20.17 56.12 -20.24
CA SER A 18 19.98 56.76 -18.94
C SER A 18 20.25 55.73 -17.84
N LEU A 19 20.77 56.19 -16.70
CA LEU A 19 20.98 55.38 -15.49
C LEU A 19 19.74 54.55 -15.08
N LEU A 20 18.53 54.95 -15.51
CA LEU A 20 17.30 54.18 -15.33
C LEU A 20 17.32 52.84 -16.08
N SER A 21 17.86 52.79 -17.30
CA SER A 21 17.83 51.58 -18.14
C SER A 21 18.74 50.47 -17.62
N MET A 22 19.88 50.80 -17.00
CA MET A 22 20.69 49.78 -16.33
C MET A 22 20.02 49.30 -15.04
N PHE A 23 19.26 50.14 -14.35
CA PHE A 23 18.51 49.74 -13.16
C PHE A 23 17.39 48.74 -13.50
N TYR A 24 16.69 48.91 -14.65
CA TYR A 24 15.68 47.97 -15.10
C TYR A 24 16.26 46.62 -15.56
N ILE A 25 17.45 46.62 -16.20
CA ILE A 25 18.14 45.36 -16.55
C ILE A 25 18.67 44.67 -15.28
N PHE A 26 19.14 45.42 -14.28
CA PHE A 26 19.56 44.87 -12.99
C PHE A 26 18.37 44.30 -12.20
N ILE A 27 17.20 44.96 -12.24
CA ILE A 27 15.94 44.43 -11.68
C ILE A 27 15.45 43.20 -12.46
N PHE A 28 15.62 43.13 -13.78
CA PHE A 28 15.26 41.94 -14.57
C PHE A 28 16.22 40.75 -14.32
N ILE A 29 17.51 41.02 -14.09
CA ILE A 29 18.53 40.00 -13.79
C ILE A 29 18.48 39.56 -12.32
N PHE A 30 18.12 40.42 -11.37
CA PHE A 30 17.89 40.04 -9.96
C PHE A 30 16.45 39.56 -9.67
N ASN A 31 15.50 39.80 -10.58
CA ASN A 31 14.22 39.07 -10.63
C ASN A 31 14.33 37.75 -11.41
N PHE A 32 15.53 37.25 -11.69
CA PHE A 32 15.77 35.84 -11.41
C PHE A 32 15.61 35.64 -9.91
N VAL A 33 14.35 35.71 -9.47
CA VAL A 33 13.80 34.88 -8.42
C VAL A 33 14.53 33.57 -8.63
N PHE A 34 15.43 33.24 -7.70
CA PHE A 34 15.76 31.86 -7.46
C PHE A 34 14.40 31.19 -7.38
N ILE A 35 13.96 30.57 -8.48
CA ILE A 35 12.83 29.65 -8.45
C ILE A 35 13.42 28.53 -7.63
N ILE A 36 13.36 28.69 -6.32
CA ILE A 36 13.54 27.63 -5.36
C ILE A 36 12.45 26.68 -5.79
N ARG A 37 12.84 25.65 -6.57
CA ARG A 37 11.93 24.64 -7.08
C ARG A 37 11.46 23.86 -5.85
N SER A 38 10.40 24.37 -5.23
CA SER A 38 9.72 23.71 -4.13
C SER A 38 9.05 22.46 -4.68
N THR A 39 9.23 21.35 -3.99
CA THR A 39 8.54 20.10 -4.30
C THR A 39 7.26 20.07 -3.49
N ASN A 40 6.15 20.45 -4.11
CA ASN A 40 4.84 20.37 -3.50
C ASN A 40 4.32 18.93 -3.61
N VAL A 41 3.99 18.33 -2.47
CA VAL A 41 3.52 16.94 -2.37
C VAL A 41 2.12 16.93 -1.79
N ALA A 42 1.16 16.47 -2.59
CA ALA A 42 -0.20 16.29 -2.15
C ALA A 42 -0.29 15.00 -1.32
N PHE A 43 -0.58 15.13 -0.03
CA PHE A 43 -0.88 14.01 0.85
C PHE A 43 -2.38 13.94 1.10
N LEU A 44 -2.99 12.87 0.61
CA LEU A 44 -4.41 12.61 0.76
C LEU A 44 -4.64 11.72 1.99
N ARG A 45 -5.25 12.30 3.02
CA ARG A 45 -5.40 11.69 4.34
C ARG A 45 -6.80 11.09 4.52
N SER A 46 -6.86 9.84 4.98
CA SER A 46 -8.10 9.19 5.43
C SER A 46 -8.50 9.59 6.85
N ASP A 47 -7.53 9.92 7.69
CA ASP A 47 -7.73 10.53 9.00
C ASP A 47 -6.59 11.49 9.37
N SER A 48 -6.78 12.29 10.42
CA SER A 48 -5.80 13.29 10.86
C SER A 48 -4.46 12.69 11.29
N ASN A 49 -4.44 11.48 11.85
CA ASN A 49 -3.24 10.86 12.38
C ASN A 49 -2.33 10.32 11.27
N THR A 50 -2.88 9.93 10.12
CA THR A 50 -2.03 9.58 8.95
C THR A 50 -1.11 10.72 8.54
N SER A 51 -1.52 11.98 8.73
CA SER A 51 -0.68 13.16 8.47
C SER A 51 0.52 13.25 9.41
N VAL A 52 0.37 12.81 10.67
CA VAL A 52 1.46 12.72 11.64
C VAL A 52 2.48 11.68 11.18
N ALA A 53 2.03 10.49 10.77
CA ALA A 53 2.92 9.46 10.22
C ALA A 53 3.71 9.96 9.01
N CYS A 54 3.02 10.64 8.09
CA CYS A 54 3.61 11.20 6.88
C CYS A 54 4.71 12.23 7.19
N ALA A 55 4.40 13.20 8.06
CA ALA A 55 5.32 14.25 8.46
C ALA A 55 6.59 13.67 9.11
N ILE A 56 6.43 12.67 9.99
CA ILE A 56 7.56 11.97 10.64
C ILE A 56 8.40 11.20 9.62
N GLY A 57 7.76 10.57 8.63
CA GLY A 57 8.47 9.92 7.52
C GLY A 57 9.37 10.88 6.75
N ILE A 58 8.89 12.09 6.46
CA ILE A 58 9.68 13.14 5.80
C ILE A 58 10.79 13.65 6.71
N GLU A 59 10.50 13.93 7.98
CA GLU A 59 11.50 14.41 8.95
C GLU A 59 12.66 13.42 9.08
N HIS A 60 12.37 12.13 9.18
CA HIS A 60 13.38 11.09 9.23
C HIS A 60 14.20 11.01 7.94
N ALA A 61 13.55 11.12 6.77
CA ALA A 61 14.26 11.13 5.49
C ALA A 61 15.16 12.36 5.34
N MET A 62 14.69 13.54 5.75
CA MET A 62 15.47 14.78 5.76
C MET A 62 16.67 14.68 6.70
N SER A 63 16.46 14.18 7.92
CA SER A 63 17.51 13.99 8.93
C SER A 63 18.57 12.98 8.51
N ALA A 64 18.17 11.96 7.73
CA ALA A 64 19.09 11.01 7.11
C ALA A 64 19.79 11.57 5.85
N GLY A 65 19.54 12.83 5.49
CA GLY A 65 20.06 13.46 4.28
C GLY A 65 19.56 12.75 3.02
N GLN A 66 18.37 12.16 3.02
CA GLN A 66 17.81 11.44 1.87
C GLN A 66 16.73 12.22 1.13
N CYS A 67 16.38 13.43 1.59
CA CYS A 67 15.38 14.27 0.94
C CYS A 67 16.00 15.48 0.22
N GLN A 68 15.30 16.02 -0.78
CA GLN A 68 15.63 17.32 -1.36
C GLN A 68 15.31 18.45 -0.38
N ASP A 69 16.11 19.52 -0.41
CA ASP A 69 15.77 20.78 0.25
C ASP A 69 14.49 21.37 -0.39
N ASN A 70 13.57 21.90 0.42
CA ASN A 70 12.28 22.51 0.02
C ASN A 70 11.17 21.52 -0.40
N PHE A 71 10.95 20.50 0.44
CA PHE A 71 9.85 19.55 0.30
C PHE A 71 8.65 19.99 1.15
N PHE A 72 7.50 20.29 0.52
CA PHE A 72 6.32 20.84 1.21
C PHE A 72 5.11 19.93 1.06
N LEU A 73 4.46 19.61 2.18
CA LEU A 73 3.23 18.84 2.22
C LEU A 73 1.99 19.72 2.08
N LEU A 74 1.10 19.34 1.17
CA LEU A 74 -0.25 19.85 1.02
C LEU A 74 -1.23 18.78 1.49
N TYR A 75 -2.01 19.06 2.54
CA TYR A 75 -2.92 18.09 3.14
C TYR A 75 -4.33 18.21 2.56
N GLY A 76 -4.86 17.13 2.01
CA GLY A 76 -6.25 17.04 1.55
C GLY A 76 -6.98 15.87 2.17
N ASP A 77 -8.23 16.08 2.60
CA ASP A 77 -9.09 15.00 3.07
C ASP A 77 -9.48 14.08 1.91
N ALA A 78 -9.57 12.78 2.21
CA ALA A 78 -9.86 11.69 1.28
C ALA A 78 -10.59 10.56 2.03
N CYS A 79 -11.14 9.60 1.29
CA CYS A 79 -11.86 8.45 1.86
C CYS A 79 -13.01 8.84 2.83
N VAL A 80 -13.70 9.93 2.54
CA VAL A 80 -14.78 10.43 3.40
C VAL A 80 -16.06 9.72 3.02
N VAL A 81 -16.60 8.93 3.96
CA VAL A 81 -17.91 8.27 3.80
C VAL A 81 -18.96 9.29 3.31
N ASP A 82 -19.72 8.89 2.29
CA ASP A 82 -20.69 9.73 1.55
C ASP A 82 -20.09 10.78 0.60
N SER A 83 -18.77 10.71 0.32
CA SER A 83 -18.10 11.58 -0.65
C SER A 83 -17.19 10.80 -1.61
N ASP A 84 -17.84 10.18 -2.60
CA ASP A 84 -17.28 9.24 -3.57
C ASP A 84 -15.97 9.63 -4.28
N ALA A 85 -15.60 10.91 -4.31
CA ALA A 85 -14.43 11.37 -5.07
C ALA A 85 -13.71 12.54 -4.41
N LEU A 86 -13.91 12.82 -3.12
CA LEU A 86 -13.34 13.99 -2.46
C LEU A 86 -11.82 14.05 -2.61
N GLY A 87 -11.11 12.98 -2.30
CA GLY A 87 -9.66 12.88 -2.43
C GLY A 87 -9.20 13.01 -3.89
N THR A 88 -9.97 12.45 -4.84
CA THR A 88 -9.70 12.61 -6.27
C THR A 88 -9.79 14.09 -6.69
N VAL A 89 -10.84 14.78 -6.25
CA VAL A 89 -11.05 16.22 -6.51
C VAL A 89 -9.97 17.07 -5.84
N LYS A 90 -9.57 16.73 -4.60
CA LYS A 90 -8.47 17.41 -3.90
C LYS A 90 -7.14 17.27 -4.63
N ALA A 91 -6.79 16.06 -5.07
CA ALA A 91 -5.60 15.85 -5.89
C ALA A 91 -5.62 16.65 -7.19
N CYS A 92 -6.76 16.73 -7.89
CA CYS A 92 -6.91 17.59 -9.06
C CYS A 92 -6.63 19.06 -8.71
N GLY A 93 -7.20 19.54 -7.60
CA GLY A 93 -6.96 20.89 -7.10
C GLY A 93 -5.48 21.17 -6.84
N TYR A 94 -4.79 20.26 -6.14
CA TYR A 94 -3.37 20.41 -5.87
C TYR A 94 -2.51 20.35 -7.12
N PHE A 95 -2.85 19.50 -8.09
CA PHE A 95 -2.13 19.41 -9.36
C PHE A 95 -2.28 20.69 -10.19
N TYR A 96 -3.51 21.13 -10.45
CA TYR A 96 -3.78 22.26 -11.34
C TYR A 96 -3.52 23.63 -10.69
N ASN A 97 -3.81 23.80 -9.40
CA ASN A 97 -3.77 25.11 -8.76
C ASN A 97 -2.53 25.31 -7.88
N GLU A 98 -2.02 24.24 -7.28
CA GLU A 98 -0.88 24.31 -6.33
C GLU A 98 0.39 23.64 -6.88
N ASN A 99 0.38 23.23 -8.15
CA ASN A 99 1.54 22.66 -8.84
C ASN A 99 2.16 21.45 -8.09
N ALA A 100 1.32 20.60 -7.49
CA ALA A 100 1.78 19.37 -6.86
C ALA A 100 2.54 18.49 -7.87
N LYS A 101 3.73 18.04 -7.47
CA LYS A 101 4.63 17.21 -8.28
C LYS A 101 4.62 15.74 -7.87
N VAL A 102 4.05 15.44 -6.71
CA VAL A 102 3.92 14.09 -6.17
C VAL A 102 2.56 13.97 -5.51
N ILE A 103 1.92 12.81 -5.67
CA ILE A 103 0.73 12.44 -4.91
C ILE A 103 1.09 11.27 -4.00
N VAL A 104 0.68 11.35 -2.75
CA VAL A 104 0.81 10.31 -1.75
C VAL A 104 -0.58 9.97 -1.22
N GLY A 105 -0.97 8.70 -1.33
CA GLY A 105 -2.29 8.22 -0.93
C GLY A 105 -3.40 8.52 -1.94
N PRO A 106 -4.67 8.30 -1.55
CA PRO A 106 -5.08 7.84 -0.23
C PRO A 106 -5.01 6.30 -0.09
N GLU A 107 -5.63 5.74 0.95
CA GLU A 107 -5.68 4.28 1.17
C GLU A 107 -6.95 3.61 0.61
N CYS A 108 -8.04 4.38 0.45
CA CYS A 108 -9.31 3.87 -0.08
C CYS A 108 -9.19 3.39 -1.52
N TYR A 109 -10.03 2.42 -1.84
CA TYR A 109 -9.92 1.64 -3.06
C TYR A 109 -10.23 2.45 -4.32
N ASP A 110 -11.35 3.16 -4.33
CA ASP A 110 -11.90 3.90 -5.45
C ASP A 110 -11.05 5.14 -5.82
N GLU A 111 -10.73 6.00 -4.85
CA GLU A 111 -9.96 7.21 -5.09
C GLU A 111 -8.55 6.89 -5.54
N THR A 112 -7.89 5.90 -4.94
CA THR A 112 -6.57 5.45 -5.38
C THR A 112 -6.63 4.78 -6.75
N SER A 113 -7.73 4.12 -7.09
CA SER A 113 -7.94 3.60 -8.46
C SER A 113 -8.01 4.75 -9.46
N HIS A 114 -8.80 5.80 -9.19
CA HIS A 114 -8.86 7.00 -10.04
C HIS A 114 -7.50 7.66 -10.19
N LEU A 115 -6.78 7.84 -9.08
CA LEU A 115 -5.47 8.49 -9.08
C LEU A 115 -4.39 7.66 -9.78
N SER A 116 -4.51 6.34 -9.78
CA SER A 116 -3.60 5.47 -10.55
C SER A 116 -3.68 5.79 -12.05
N PHE A 117 -4.88 6.04 -12.57
CA PHE A 117 -5.07 6.50 -13.96
C PHE A 117 -4.66 7.96 -14.15
N LEU A 118 -5.07 8.86 -13.26
CA LEU A 118 -4.79 10.29 -13.41
C LEU A 118 -3.29 10.61 -13.33
N SER A 119 -2.56 9.95 -12.42
CA SER A 119 -1.11 10.14 -12.27
C SER A 119 -0.34 9.83 -13.56
N TYR A 120 -0.79 8.83 -14.33
CA TYR A 120 -0.24 8.52 -15.64
C TYR A 120 -0.43 9.68 -16.63
N HIS A 121 -1.64 10.25 -16.70
CA HIS A 121 -1.93 11.38 -17.59
C HIS A 121 -1.22 12.67 -17.16
N TRP A 122 -1.12 12.92 -15.86
CA TRP A 122 -0.40 14.06 -15.29
C TRP A 122 1.11 13.89 -15.31
N LYS A 123 1.61 12.68 -15.57
CA LYS A 123 3.04 12.31 -15.55
C LYS A 123 3.73 12.60 -14.22
N ILE A 124 3.03 12.39 -13.11
CA ILE A 124 3.56 12.56 -11.76
C ILE A 124 3.53 11.22 -11.01
N PRO A 125 4.45 10.98 -10.07
CA PRO A 125 4.44 9.76 -9.27
C PRO A 125 3.26 9.73 -8.30
N LEU A 126 2.64 8.55 -8.17
CA LEU A 126 1.68 8.22 -7.14
C LEU A 126 2.28 7.19 -6.19
N PHE A 127 2.48 7.57 -4.92
CA PHE A 127 2.82 6.64 -3.84
C PHE A 127 1.52 6.09 -3.25
N SER A 128 1.12 4.92 -3.73
CA SER A 128 -0.14 4.27 -3.37
C SER A 128 -0.05 3.58 -2.02
N GLN A 129 -0.92 4.00 -1.10
CA GLN A 129 -1.13 3.38 0.20
C GLN A 129 -2.19 2.26 0.13
N SER A 130 -2.87 2.09 -1.00
CA SER A 130 -3.90 1.07 -1.17
C SER A 130 -3.32 -0.25 -1.65
N GLY A 131 -3.31 -1.25 -0.76
CA GLY A 131 -2.84 -2.61 -1.04
C GLY A 131 -3.83 -3.51 -1.78
N LYS A 132 -5.07 -3.03 -1.98
CA LYS A 132 -6.21 -3.84 -2.46
C LYS A 132 -6.44 -3.73 -3.98
N ILE A 133 -5.76 -2.82 -4.65
CA ILE A 133 -5.92 -2.56 -6.08
C ILE A 133 -5.01 -3.51 -6.87
N TRP A 134 -5.42 -4.77 -7.00
CA TRP A 134 -4.61 -5.83 -7.63
C TRP A 134 -4.17 -5.50 -9.07
N PHE A 135 -5.01 -4.79 -9.83
CA PHE A 135 -4.67 -4.41 -11.22
C PHE A 135 -3.66 -3.27 -11.27
N GLY A 136 -3.57 -2.45 -10.22
CA GLY A 136 -2.66 -1.31 -10.13
C GLY A 136 -1.20 -1.73 -10.18
N TYR A 137 -0.92 -2.98 -9.82
CA TYR A 137 0.39 -3.59 -9.94
C TYR A 137 0.84 -3.74 -11.41
N ASN A 138 -0.04 -3.72 -12.41
CA ASN A 138 0.42 -3.80 -13.80
C ASN A 138 1.16 -2.52 -14.23
N ASN A 139 2.49 -2.49 -14.10
CA ASN A 139 3.32 -1.32 -14.42
C ASN A 139 3.32 -0.95 -15.92
N THR A 140 2.87 -1.85 -16.81
CA THR A 140 2.66 -1.49 -18.22
C THR A 140 1.48 -0.52 -18.38
N ILE A 141 0.44 -0.70 -17.56
CA ILE A 141 -0.78 0.13 -17.57
C ILE A 141 -0.63 1.32 -16.61
N TYR A 142 0.03 1.11 -15.46
CA TYR A 142 0.19 2.09 -14.38
C TYR A 142 1.67 2.39 -14.10
N PRO A 143 2.43 2.94 -15.07
CA PRO A 143 3.89 3.09 -14.96
C PRO A 143 4.33 4.18 -13.97
N THR A 144 3.39 4.96 -13.43
CA THR A 144 3.64 6.07 -12.48
C THR A 144 3.35 5.69 -11.03
N VAL A 145 2.86 4.47 -10.77
CA VAL A 145 2.46 4.02 -9.44
C VAL A 145 3.62 3.33 -8.73
N ILE A 146 3.84 3.71 -7.47
CA ILE A 146 4.77 3.10 -6.53
C ILE A 146 3.94 2.56 -5.37
N HIS A 147 4.02 1.26 -5.09
CA HIS A 147 3.19 0.61 -4.07
C HIS A 147 3.91 0.59 -2.73
N THR A 148 3.43 1.39 -1.78
CA THR A 148 4.02 1.58 -0.46
C THR A 148 3.12 1.09 0.67
N SER A 149 2.03 0.41 0.35
CA SER A 149 1.15 -0.22 1.32
C SER A 149 1.79 -1.43 1.97
N PHE A 150 1.60 -1.56 3.28
CA PHE A 150 1.94 -2.79 4.01
C PHE A 150 0.93 -3.92 3.85
N LEU A 151 -0.24 -3.58 3.29
CA LEU A 151 -1.17 -4.52 2.73
C LEU A 151 -0.80 -4.75 1.26
N ASN A 152 -0.72 -5.98 0.79
CA ASN A 152 -0.39 -6.25 -0.62
C ASN A 152 -1.10 -7.50 -1.09
N VAL A 153 -2.21 -7.32 -1.80
CA VAL A 153 -3.07 -8.41 -2.29
C VAL A 153 -2.31 -9.48 -3.07
N VAL A 154 -1.26 -9.10 -3.81
CA VAL A 154 -0.45 -10.03 -4.59
C VAL A 154 0.36 -10.94 -3.66
N LEU A 155 0.97 -10.37 -2.61
CA LEU A 155 1.65 -11.15 -1.57
C LEU A 155 0.69 -12.09 -0.84
N TYR A 156 -0.52 -11.66 -0.48
CA TYR A 156 -1.52 -12.55 0.13
C TYR A 156 -1.88 -13.71 -0.80
N ALA A 157 -2.16 -13.41 -2.07
CA ALA A 157 -2.57 -14.42 -3.03
C ALA A 157 -1.47 -15.47 -3.25
N ASP A 158 -0.23 -15.01 -3.39
CA ASP A 158 0.92 -15.87 -3.59
C ASP A 158 1.26 -16.71 -2.36
N SER A 159 1.15 -16.13 -1.16
CA SER A 159 1.32 -16.85 0.10
C SER A 159 0.28 -17.95 0.24
N LEU A 160 -1.00 -17.67 -0.08
CA LEU A 160 -2.05 -18.68 -0.10
C LEU A 160 -1.77 -19.77 -1.14
N MET A 161 -1.35 -19.40 -2.36
CA MET A 161 -1.02 -20.37 -3.40
C MET A 161 0.14 -21.28 -2.97
N LEU A 162 1.15 -20.71 -2.29
CA LEU A 162 2.25 -21.47 -1.71
C LEU A 162 1.78 -22.44 -0.64
N PHE A 163 0.87 -22.01 0.25
CA PHE A 163 0.24 -22.88 1.23
C PHE A 163 -0.55 -24.01 0.55
N MET A 164 -1.38 -23.69 -0.44
CA MET A 164 -2.18 -24.67 -1.17
C MET A 164 -1.32 -25.72 -1.87
N ASN A 165 -0.25 -25.29 -2.56
CA ASN A 165 0.72 -26.20 -3.18
C ASN A 165 1.39 -27.11 -2.15
N ARG A 166 1.74 -26.58 -0.97
CA ARG A 166 2.37 -27.36 0.10
C ARG A 166 1.47 -28.48 0.61
N PHE A 167 0.17 -28.25 0.65
CA PHE A 167 -0.84 -29.19 1.14
C PHE A 167 -1.64 -29.87 0.04
N ASN A 168 -1.20 -29.76 -1.23
CA ASN A 168 -1.86 -30.34 -2.40
C ASN A 168 -3.36 -29.99 -2.52
N LEU A 169 -3.72 -28.74 -2.21
CA LEU A 169 -5.08 -28.22 -2.31
C LEU A 169 -5.29 -27.60 -3.69
N SER A 170 -6.37 -27.98 -4.38
CA SER A 170 -6.70 -27.49 -5.72
C SER A 170 -7.92 -26.56 -5.76
N SER A 171 -8.51 -26.27 -4.60
CA SER A 171 -9.72 -25.47 -4.47
C SER A 171 -9.74 -24.66 -3.19
N ILE A 172 -10.35 -23.48 -3.25
CA ILE A 172 -10.42 -22.51 -2.15
C ILE A 172 -11.77 -21.78 -2.17
N THR A 173 -12.37 -21.61 -0.98
CA THR A 173 -13.55 -20.76 -0.79
C THR A 173 -13.12 -19.51 -0.06
N PHE A 174 -13.38 -18.34 -0.64
CA PHE A 174 -13.20 -17.06 0.04
C PHE A 174 -14.52 -16.60 0.65
N LEU A 175 -14.50 -16.28 1.93
CA LEU A 175 -15.64 -15.81 2.71
C LEU A 175 -15.31 -14.42 3.27
N GLY A 176 -16.20 -13.44 3.14
CA GLY A 176 -15.96 -12.13 3.74
C GLY A 176 -17.16 -11.19 3.72
N PRO A 177 -17.00 -9.96 4.26
CA PRO A 177 -18.10 -9.03 4.41
C PRO A 177 -18.57 -8.50 3.06
N LYS A 178 -19.88 -8.33 2.94
CA LYS A 178 -20.52 -7.58 1.86
C LYS A 178 -20.82 -6.18 2.38
N ASN A 179 -20.11 -5.18 1.87
CA ASN A 179 -20.41 -3.78 2.17
C ASN A 179 -20.64 -3.03 0.84
N GLU A 180 -21.90 -2.87 0.48
CA GLU A 180 -22.31 -2.13 -0.73
C GLU A 180 -22.50 -0.63 -0.48
N LYS A 181 -22.46 -0.19 0.78
CA LYS A 181 -22.77 1.21 1.15
C LYS A 181 -21.55 2.13 1.10
N ASP A 182 -20.37 1.58 1.34
CA ASP A 182 -19.13 2.34 1.34
C ASP A 182 -18.30 1.99 0.10
N ILE A 183 -18.30 2.88 -0.89
CA ILE A 183 -17.55 2.68 -2.13
C ILE A 183 -16.04 2.77 -1.92
N HIS A 184 -15.59 3.43 -0.86
CA HIS A 184 -14.18 3.54 -0.49
C HIS A 184 -13.64 2.21 0.01
N PHE A 185 -14.52 1.36 0.53
CA PHE A 185 -14.19 0.07 1.09
C PHE A 185 -14.26 -1.04 0.03
N LYS A 186 -13.12 -1.70 -0.17
CA LYS A 186 -13.06 -3.01 -0.82
C LYS A 186 -12.55 -4.04 0.18
N PRO A 187 -13.22 -5.16 0.40
CA PRO A 187 -12.72 -6.16 1.33
C PRO A 187 -11.53 -6.93 0.72
N LEU A 188 -10.60 -7.35 1.57
CA LEU A 188 -9.35 -8.00 1.15
C LEU A 188 -9.61 -9.31 0.42
N PHE A 189 -10.56 -10.14 0.89
CA PHE A 189 -10.84 -11.45 0.26
C PHE A 189 -11.26 -11.32 -1.21
N GLU A 190 -12.03 -10.29 -1.56
CA GLU A 190 -12.49 -10.10 -2.93
C GLU A 190 -11.33 -9.70 -3.84
N ALA A 191 -10.41 -8.88 -3.34
CA ALA A 191 -9.21 -8.51 -4.09
C ALA A 191 -8.31 -9.74 -4.33
N VAL A 192 -8.14 -10.59 -3.32
CA VAL A 192 -7.37 -11.83 -3.41
C VAL A 192 -8.02 -12.83 -4.37
N ASP A 193 -9.34 -13.06 -4.26
CA ASP A 193 -10.11 -13.92 -5.17
C ASP A 193 -9.97 -13.47 -6.63
N ARG A 194 -10.07 -12.16 -6.90
CA ARG A 194 -9.88 -11.62 -8.25
C ARG A 194 -8.49 -11.91 -8.80
N TYR A 195 -7.44 -11.78 -7.98
CA TYR A 195 -6.09 -12.13 -8.40
C TYR A 195 -5.96 -13.62 -8.72
N PHE A 196 -6.54 -14.51 -7.89
CA PHE A 196 -6.59 -15.94 -8.16
C PHE A 196 -7.28 -16.27 -9.49
N LYS A 197 -8.45 -15.68 -9.76
CA LYS A 197 -9.19 -15.90 -11.01
C LYS A 197 -8.40 -15.51 -12.26
N VAL A 198 -7.53 -14.51 -12.16
CA VAL A 198 -6.75 -14.01 -13.29
C VAL A 198 -5.47 -14.81 -13.50
N PHE A 199 -4.73 -15.15 -12.44
CA PHE A 199 -3.38 -15.72 -12.56
C PHE A 199 -3.26 -17.19 -12.12
N TYR A 200 -4.24 -17.71 -11.39
CA TYR A 200 -4.27 -19.10 -10.88
C TYR A 200 -5.48 -19.85 -11.45
N THR A 201 -5.63 -19.84 -12.78
CA THR A 201 -6.80 -20.38 -13.49
C THR A 201 -7.00 -21.90 -13.33
N ASN A 202 -6.00 -22.61 -12.82
CA ASN A 202 -6.08 -24.04 -12.50
C ASN A 202 -6.65 -24.32 -11.10
N ILE A 203 -6.86 -23.29 -10.28
CA ILE A 203 -7.45 -23.39 -8.94
C ILE A 203 -8.94 -23.10 -9.02
N THR A 204 -9.75 -23.97 -8.42
CA THR A 204 -11.20 -23.72 -8.30
C THR A 204 -11.45 -22.75 -7.16
N THR A 205 -11.97 -21.56 -7.49
CA THR A 205 -12.33 -20.53 -6.52
C THR A 205 -13.84 -20.46 -6.33
N ASN A 206 -14.31 -20.44 -5.08
CA ASN A 206 -15.66 -20.03 -4.72
C ASN A 206 -15.61 -18.74 -3.89
N ILE A 207 -16.60 -17.87 -4.05
CA ILE A 207 -16.68 -16.62 -3.27
C ILE A 207 -18.04 -16.51 -2.59
N ILE A 208 -18.03 -16.21 -1.30
CA ILE A 208 -19.22 -16.02 -0.47
C ILE A 208 -19.09 -14.67 0.22
N SER A 209 -20.02 -13.76 -0.06
CA SER A 209 -20.06 -12.43 0.55
C SER A 209 -21.26 -12.34 1.49
N ILE A 210 -21.01 -12.01 2.75
CA ILE A 210 -22.01 -12.00 3.82
C ILE A 210 -22.38 -10.56 4.18
N ASP A 211 -23.66 -10.22 4.01
CA ASP A 211 -24.25 -9.03 4.61
C ASP A 211 -24.58 -9.31 6.08
N GLU A 212 -23.84 -8.68 7.00
CA GLU A 212 -24.01 -8.88 8.45
C GLU A 212 -25.41 -8.51 8.95
N SER A 213 -26.13 -7.63 8.25
CA SER A 213 -27.52 -7.27 8.61
C SER A 213 -28.52 -8.41 8.35
N MET A 214 -28.15 -9.36 7.49
CA MET A 214 -28.95 -10.52 7.13
C MET A 214 -28.38 -11.82 7.68
N LEU A 215 -27.45 -11.74 8.65
CA LEU A 215 -26.65 -12.88 9.12
C LEU A 215 -27.51 -14.08 9.55
N SER A 216 -28.62 -13.82 10.26
CA SER A 216 -29.56 -14.85 10.74
C SER A 216 -30.30 -15.62 9.65
N TYR A 217 -30.33 -15.11 8.42
CA TYR A 217 -30.99 -15.77 7.28
C TYR A 217 -30.05 -16.69 6.50
N TYR A 218 -28.74 -16.62 6.74
CA TYR A 218 -27.80 -17.47 6.04
C TYR A 218 -27.76 -18.87 6.65
N ASN A 219 -27.95 -19.87 5.79
CA ASN A 219 -27.66 -21.27 6.08
C ASN A 219 -26.34 -21.66 5.37
N PRO A 220 -25.35 -22.24 6.08
CA PRO A 220 -24.06 -22.63 5.50
C PRO A 220 -24.15 -23.55 4.26
N ARG A 221 -25.18 -24.39 4.17
CA ARG A 221 -25.40 -25.27 3.02
C ARG A 221 -25.88 -24.50 1.80
N ASP A 222 -26.86 -23.61 2.01
CA ASP A 222 -27.54 -22.90 0.93
C ASP A 222 -26.64 -21.85 0.26
N ILE A 223 -25.72 -21.26 1.02
CA ILE A 223 -24.70 -20.34 0.49
C ILE A 223 -23.49 -21.06 -0.13
N GLY A 224 -23.48 -22.39 -0.14
CA GLY A 224 -22.38 -23.19 -0.71
C GLY A 224 -21.12 -23.24 0.15
N LEU A 225 -21.20 -22.91 1.46
CA LEU A 225 -20.06 -23.03 2.37
C LEU A 225 -19.74 -24.52 2.64
N ILE A 226 -20.78 -25.35 2.83
CA ILE A 226 -20.62 -26.80 2.89
C ILE A 226 -20.44 -27.35 1.47
N SER A 227 -19.21 -27.71 1.11
CA SER A 227 -18.86 -28.20 -0.22
C SER A 227 -17.69 -29.20 -0.18
N PHE A 228 -17.22 -29.66 -1.36
CA PHE A 228 -16.00 -30.46 -1.44
C PHE A 228 -14.73 -29.63 -1.16
N ILE A 229 -14.83 -28.29 -1.18
CA ILE A 229 -13.71 -27.38 -0.97
C ILE A 229 -13.41 -27.31 0.51
N LYS A 230 -12.30 -27.92 0.93
CA LYS A 230 -11.91 -28.00 2.35
C LYS A 230 -11.18 -26.79 2.87
N LEU A 231 -10.58 -25.97 2.02
CA LEU A 231 -9.93 -24.72 2.42
C LEU A 231 -10.91 -23.56 2.35
N ILE A 232 -11.19 -22.96 3.51
CA ILE A 232 -12.00 -21.75 3.62
C ILE A 232 -11.10 -20.62 4.13
N VAL A 233 -11.03 -19.54 3.36
CA VAL A 233 -10.27 -18.34 3.67
C VAL A 233 -11.24 -17.22 4.03
N ILE A 234 -11.16 -16.72 5.26
CA ILE A 234 -12.14 -15.81 5.84
C ILE A 234 -11.51 -14.44 6.03
N ASP A 235 -12.11 -13.39 5.47
CA ASP A 235 -11.72 -12.02 5.76
C ASP A 235 -12.03 -11.66 7.23
N THR A 236 -11.10 -10.98 7.91
CA THR A 236 -11.32 -10.53 9.30
C THR A 236 -12.01 -9.17 9.39
N GLU A 237 -12.25 -8.49 8.26
CA GLU A 237 -12.85 -7.14 8.19
C GLU A 237 -14.37 -7.08 8.48
N PHE A 238 -14.96 -8.11 9.11
CA PHE A 238 -16.34 -8.08 9.61
C PHE A 238 -16.47 -7.16 10.83
N ASN A 239 -17.64 -6.53 11.01
CA ASN A 239 -17.94 -5.74 12.20
C ASN A 239 -18.04 -6.61 13.46
N ASP A 240 -18.70 -7.78 13.35
CA ASP A 240 -18.78 -8.81 14.39
C ASP A 240 -18.37 -10.19 13.86
N LEU A 241 -17.06 -10.34 13.62
CA LEU A 241 -16.48 -11.60 13.15
C LEU A 241 -16.88 -12.80 14.03
N ASN A 242 -16.98 -12.64 15.35
CA ASN A 242 -17.27 -13.76 16.24
C ASN A 242 -18.69 -14.30 16.01
N ASN A 243 -19.67 -13.40 15.84
CA ASN A 243 -21.03 -13.79 15.49
C ASN A 243 -21.10 -14.45 14.11
N VAL A 244 -20.35 -13.93 13.12
CA VAL A 244 -20.25 -14.54 11.79
C VAL A 244 -19.69 -15.96 11.86
N LEU A 245 -18.57 -16.16 12.57
CA LEU A 245 -17.96 -17.49 12.70
C LEU A 245 -18.88 -18.50 13.39
N GLN A 246 -19.70 -18.06 14.34
CA GLN A 246 -20.69 -18.92 14.99
C GLN A 246 -21.84 -19.27 14.04
N GLN A 247 -22.42 -18.27 13.36
CA GLN A 247 -23.54 -18.48 12.43
C GLN A 247 -23.14 -19.34 11.22
N MET A 248 -21.88 -19.24 10.77
CA MET A 248 -21.34 -20.06 9.68
C MET A 248 -21.01 -21.50 10.09
N GLU A 249 -21.34 -21.90 11.33
CA GLU A 249 -21.09 -23.23 11.88
C GLU A 249 -19.64 -23.70 11.74
N ILE A 250 -18.68 -22.78 11.89
CA ILE A 250 -17.26 -23.09 11.80
C ILE A 250 -16.82 -24.23 12.74
N PRO A 251 -17.35 -24.35 13.98
CA PRO A 251 -17.05 -25.50 14.83
C PRO A 251 -17.45 -26.84 14.21
N THR A 252 -18.62 -26.89 13.57
CA THR A 252 -19.12 -28.07 12.87
C THR A 252 -18.25 -28.38 11.67
N LEU A 253 -17.95 -27.39 10.83
CA LEU A 253 -17.11 -27.55 9.65
C LEU A 253 -15.69 -28.02 10.01
N TYR A 254 -15.09 -27.49 11.06
CA TYR A 254 -13.79 -27.95 11.57
C TYR A 254 -13.80 -29.46 11.87
N ASN A 255 -14.83 -29.95 12.57
CA ASN A 255 -14.97 -31.38 12.86
C ASN A 255 -15.17 -32.25 11.60
N HIS A 256 -15.54 -31.66 10.46
CA HIS A 256 -15.65 -32.32 9.15
C HIS A 256 -14.39 -32.15 8.29
N GLY A 257 -13.27 -31.78 8.89
CA GLY A 257 -11.95 -31.70 8.23
C GLY A 257 -11.77 -30.48 7.33
N TYR A 258 -12.50 -29.39 7.56
CA TYR A 258 -12.23 -28.12 6.90
C TYR A 258 -11.05 -27.40 7.56
N VAL A 259 -10.26 -26.72 6.74
CA VAL A 259 -9.11 -25.91 7.14
C VAL A 259 -9.46 -24.45 6.97
N PHE A 260 -9.16 -23.63 7.98
CA PHE A 260 -9.49 -22.22 8.01
C PHE A 260 -8.25 -21.34 8.05
N ILE A 261 -8.21 -20.34 7.16
CA ILE A 261 -7.21 -19.28 7.18
C ILE A 261 -7.94 -17.94 7.29
N LEU A 262 -7.64 -17.16 8.31
CA LEU A 262 -8.15 -15.82 8.49
C LEU A 262 -7.22 -14.82 7.78
N LEU A 263 -7.74 -14.04 6.83
CA LEU A 263 -7.00 -12.96 6.20
C LEU A 263 -7.04 -11.73 7.08
N CYS A 264 -5.86 -11.27 7.48
CA CYS A 264 -5.75 -10.12 8.35
C CYS A 264 -4.95 -8.98 7.74
N SER A 265 -5.54 -7.79 7.66
CA SER A 265 -4.86 -6.57 7.23
C SER A 265 -3.90 -5.98 8.28
N GLN A 266 -3.88 -6.53 9.49
CA GLN A 266 -3.08 -6.08 10.63
C GLN A 266 -2.12 -7.17 11.12
N TYR A 267 -1.15 -6.79 11.94
CA TYR A 267 -0.28 -7.75 12.63
C TYR A 267 -1.10 -8.72 13.51
N SER A 268 -0.73 -10.00 13.55
CA SER A 268 -1.54 -11.10 14.11
C SER A 268 -2.08 -10.82 15.52
N SER A 269 -1.25 -10.25 16.41
CA SER A 269 -1.66 -9.93 17.79
C SER A 269 -2.66 -8.78 17.90
N VAL A 270 -2.71 -7.88 16.92
CA VAL A 270 -3.71 -6.81 16.85
C VAL A 270 -5.02 -7.37 16.32
N CYS A 271 -4.92 -8.09 15.20
CA CYS A 271 -6.03 -8.67 14.47
C CYS A 271 -6.95 -9.51 15.34
N ALA A 272 -6.35 -10.46 16.04
CA ALA A 272 -7.06 -11.51 16.74
C ALA A 272 -7.29 -11.21 18.22
N SER A 273 -7.04 -9.97 18.65
CA SER A 273 -7.16 -9.56 20.06
C SER A 273 -8.53 -9.86 20.68
N LYS A 274 -9.59 -9.96 19.88
CA LYS A 274 -10.97 -10.22 20.32
C LYS A 274 -11.46 -11.67 20.14
N PHE A 275 -10.73 -12.51 19.40
CA PHE A 275 -11.20 -13.86 19.02
C PHE A 275 -10.07 -14.92 19.01
N ASN A 276 -8.97 -14.64 19.69
CA ASN A 276 -7.82 -15.53 19.88
C ASN A 276 -8.22 -16.92 20.40
N LYS A 277 -9.16 -17.00 21.35
CA LYS A 277 -9.65 -18.29 21.86
C LYS A 277 -10.32 -19.12 20.75
N PHE A 278 -11.18 -18.50 19.94
CA PHE A 278 -11.85 -19.17 18.82
C PHE A 278 -10.82 -19.71 17.81
N ILE A 279 -9.78 -18.93 17.50
CA ILE A 279 -8.67 -19.38 16.64
C ILE A 279 -7.99 -20.64 17.18
N SER A 280 -7.68 -20.68 18.47
CA SER A 280 -7.04 -21.85 19.09
C SER A 280 -7.97 -23.05 19.12
N ASP A 281 -9.24 -22.88 19.48
CA ASP A 281 -10.20 -23.98 19.65
C ASP A 281 -10.45 -24.74 18.33
N TYR A 282 -10.33 -24.04 17.18
CA TYR A 282 -10.56 -24.60 15.84
C TYR A 282 -9.31 -24.61 14.94
N SER A 283 -8.13 -24.56 15.54
CA SER A 283 -6.81 -24.62 14.87
C SER A 283 -6.69 -23.72 13.63
N MET A 284 -7.29 -22.54 13.68
CA MET A 284 -7.26 -21.60 12.55
C MET A 284 -5.88 -20.99 12.40
N LEU A 285 -5.51 -20.71 11.16
CA LEU A 285 -4.31 -19.93 10.85
C LEU A 285 -4.70 -18.49 10.55
N LEU A 286 -3.88 -17.53 10.96
CA LEU A 286 -3.95 -16.15 10.48
C LEU A 286 -2.90 -15.94 9.42
N LEU A 287 -3.31 -15.42 8.26
CA LEU A 287 -2.40 -14.88 7.27
C LEU A 287 -2.40 -13.36 7.39
N GLY A 288 -1.23 -12.78 7.66
CA GLY A 288 -1.08 -11.32 7.78
C GLY A 288 0.36 -10.85 7.58
N PRO A 289 0.60 -9.53 7.63
CA PRO A 289 1.93 -8.97 7.45
C PRO A 289 2.81 -9.29 8.65
N TYR A 290 4.04 -9.70 8.40
CA TYR A 290 5.05 -10.03 9.40
C TYR A 290 6.09 -8.93 9.56
N PHE A 291 6.37 -8.57 10.81
CA PHE A 291 7.44 -7.65 11.18
C PHE A 291 8.28 -8.28 12.29
N GLU A 292 9.55 -8.54 12.01
CA GLU A 292 10.48 -9.18 12.96
C GLU A 292 10.60 -8.39 14.28
N ASN A 293 10.55 -7.06 14.22
CA ASN A 293 10.66 -6.17 15.39
C ASN A 293 9.37 -5.37 15.65
N TYR A 294 8.21 -6.01 15.48
CA TYR A 294 6.91 -5.34 15.63
C TYR A 294 6.77 -4.58 16.97
N THR A 295 7.20 -5.18 18.09
CA THR A 295 7.08 -4.55 19.42
C THR A 295 7.82 -3.21 19.49
N ASN A 296 9.01 -3.11 18.89
CA ASN A 296 9.75 -1.86 18.85
C ASN A 296 9.10 -0.85 17.90
N ILE A 297 8.63 -1.30 16.73
CA ILE A 297 7.89 -0.43 15.78
C ILE A 297 6.65 0.15 16.47
N ASP A 298 5.85 -0.67 17.14
CA ASP A 298 4.66 -0.25 17.87
C ASP A 298 5.01 0.73 19.01
N SER A 299 6.10 0.50 19.74
CA SER A 299 6.58 1.43 20.78
C SER A 299 7.01 2.78 20.22
N LEU A 300 7.74 2.79 19.09
CA LEU A 300 8.17 4.02 18.43
C LEU A 300 6.97 4.79 17.89
N MET A 301 6.02 4.10 17.24
CA MET A 301 4.79 4.73 16.79
C MET A 301 3.99 5.33 17.95
N ARG A 302 3.89 4.66 19.11
CA ARG A 302 3.29 5.26 20.32
C ARG A 302 4.01 6.53 20.75
N GLN A 303 5.35 6.55 20.72
CA GLN A 303 6.12 7.73 21.11
C GLN A 303 5.88 8.91 20.15
N TYR A 304 5.82 8.63 18.86
CA TYR A 304 5.59 9.59 17.79
C TYR A 304 4.20 10.23 17.84
N PHE A 305 3.17 9.42 18.02
CA PHE A 305 1.77 9.86 17.99
C PHE A 305 1.26 10.27 19.38
N ARG A 306 1.97 9.90 20.45
CA ARG A 306 1.55 10.09 21.84
C ARG A 306 0.13 9.53 22.06
N ASP A 307 -0.77 10.33 22.61
CA ASP A 307 -2.14 9.93 22.94
C ASP A 307 -3.03 9.68 21.72
N SER A 308 -2.59 10.10 20.52
CA SER A 308 -3.36 9.90 19.27
C SER A 308 -3.14 8.53 18.63
N TYR A 309 -2.22 7.71 19.15
CA TYR A 309 -1.90 6.42 18.55
C TYR A 309 -3.05 5.41 18.69
N ASN A 310 -3.66 5.05 17.56
CA ASN A 310 -4.57 3.91 17.47
C ASN A 310 -3.84 2.69 16.92
N ARG A 311 -3.59 1.70 17.78
CA ARG A 311 -2.92 0.44 17.40
C ARG A 311 -3.66 -0.33 16.29
N LEU A 312 -5.00 -0.20 16.20
CA LEU A 312 -5.80 -0.86 15.16
C LEU A 312 -5.54 -0.28 13.76
N LYS A 313 -4.96 0.92 13.67
CA LYS A 313 -4.56 1.59 12.43
C LYS A 313 -3.04 1.55 12.21
N GLY A 314 -2.31 0.72 12.97
CA GLY A 314 -0.84 0.70 12.95
C GLY A 314 -0.24 0.46 11.57
N ILE A 315 -0.83 -0.45 10.78
CA ILE A 315 -0.40 -0.74 9.40
C ILE A 315 -0.68 0.43 8.44
N GLU A 316 -1.80 1.14 8.63
CA GLU A 316 -2.15 2.34 7.84
C GLU A 316 -1.13 3.45 8.12
N TYR A 317 -0.84 3.70 9.39
CA TYR A 317 0.17 4.67 9.80
C TYR A 317 1.57 4.32 9.29
N LEU A 318 1.95 3.04 9.32
CA LEU A 318 3.23 2.60 8.78
C LEU A 318 3.28 2.78 7.25
N SER A 319 2.16 2.54 6.56
CA SER A 319 2.02 2.77 5.12
C SER A 319 2.14 4.26 4.77
N ALA A 320 1.49 5.14 5.54
CA ALA A 320 1.63 6.59 5.37
C ALA A 320 3.07 7.06 5.63
N TYR A 321 3.70 6.58 6.71
CA TYR A 321 5.10 6.84 7.04
C TYR A 321 6.02 6.47 5.89
N ILE A 322 5.93 5.23 5.39
CA ILE A 322 6.87 4.76 4.37
C ILE A 322 6.58 5.40 3.01
N SER A 323 5.33 5.75 2.72
CA SER A 323 4.97 6.47 1.49
C SER A 323 5.61 7.84 1.46
N CYS A 324 5.47 8.61 2.54
CA CYS A 324 6.06 9.95 2.62
C CYS A 324 7.59 9.92 2.70
N TYR A 325 8.16 8.98 3.47
CA TYR A 325 9.61 8.73 3.46
C TYR A 325 10.11 8.45 2.04
N SER A 326 9.47 7.50 1.34
CA SER A 326 9.83 7.11 -0.03
C SER A 326 9.69 8.26 -1.02
N SER A 327 8.65 9.09 -0.88
CA SER A 327 8.45 10.27 -1.73
C SER A 327 9.56 11.32 -1.54
N CYS A 328 10.06 11.48 -0.31
CA CYS A 328 11.22 12.33 -0.01
C CYS A 328 12.49 11.76 -0.65
N VAL A 329 12.72 10.45 -0.53
CA VAL A 329 13.86 9.78 -1.17
C VAL A 329 13.81 9.94 -2.69
N ALA A 330 12.62 9.80 -3.28
CA ALA A 330 12.40 9.97 -4.70
C ALA A 330 12.73 11.39 -5.20
N SER A 331 12.38 12.43 -4.45
CA SER A 331 12.69 13.82 -4.83
C SER A 331 14.19 14.10 -4.86
N LYS A 332 14.96 13.45 -3.99
CA LYS A 332 16.42 13.58 -4.00
C LYS A 332 17.07 12.88 -5.19
N ILE A 333 16.61 11.68 -5.53
CA ILE A 333 17.23 10.89 -6.61
C ILE A 333 16.74 11.28 -8.00
N ASN A 334 15.60 11.97 -8.10
CA ASN A 334 15.00 12.34 -9.37
C ASN A 334 14.58 13.82 -9.39
N THR A 335 15.31 14.63 -10.16
CA THR A 335 15.16 16.10 -10.18
C THR A 335 13.98 16.60 -11.00
N ASN A 336 13.43 15.81 -11.93
CA ASN A 336 12.30 16.23 -12.75
C ASN A 336 10.95 15.76 -12.21
N LEU A 337 10.96 14.80 -11.28
CA LEU A 337 9.78 14.17 -10.69
C LEU A 337 8.77 13.65 -11.75
N ASP A 338 9.27 13.23 -12.92
CA ASP A 338 8.45 12.51 -13.91
C ASP A 338 8.03 11.16 -13.32
N GLY A 339 6.73 10.88 -13.33
CA GLY A 339 6.16 9.72 -12.62
C GLY A 339 6.77 8.39 -13.05
N THR A 340 6.99 8.17 -14.34
CA THR A 340 7.60 6.93 -14.85
C THR A 340 9.08 6.85 -14.49
N SER A 341 9.79 7.97 -14.61
CA SER A 341 11.18 8.04 -14.19
C SER A 341 11.36 7.78 -12.69
N VAL A 342 10.50 8.36 -11.85
CA VAL A 342 10.50 8.15 -10.39
C VAL A 342 10.20 6.69 -10.08
N ALA A 343 9.14 6.11 -10.65
CA ALA A 343 8.80 4.70 -10.45
C ALA A 343 9.97 3.77 -10.84
N ASN A 344 10.64 4.05 -11.96
CA ASN A 344 11.83 3.30 -12.37
C ASN A 344 13.01 3.46 -11.40
N SER A 345 13.24 4.67 -10.86
CA SER A 345 14.30 4.91 -9.86
C SER A 345 14.04 4.21 -8.52
N MET A 346 12.78 3.88 -8.21
CA MET A 346 12.41 3.16 -6.99
C MET A 346 12.52 1.64 -7.13
N LYS A 347 12.65 1.08 -8.35
CA LYS A 347 12.82 -0.37 -8.57
C LYS A 347 14.07 -0.89 -7.87
N GLY A 348 13.92 -1.94 -7.06
CA GLY A 348 15.01 -2.55 -6.30
C GLY A 348 15.59 -1.67 -5.18
N LYS A 349 15.02 -0.49 -4.92
CA LYS A 349 15.56 0.47 -3.95
C LYS A 349 15.43 -0.09 -2.54
N GLN A 350 16.50 0.03 -1.76
CA GLN A 350 16.48 -0.27 -0.33
C GLN A 350 16.34 1.04 0.47
N LEU A 351 15.49 0.99 1.50
CA LEU A 351 15.23 2.07 2.44
C LEU A 351 15.59 1.59 3.84
N ASN A 352 16.50 2.29 4.49
CA ASN A 352 16.87 2.04 5.88
C ASN A 352 16.28 3.17 6.73
N THR A 353 15.24 2.85 7.50
CA THR A 353 14.49 3.83 8.28
C THR A 353 14.58 3.52 9.77
N LEU A 354 14.18 4.46 10.62
CA LEU A 354 14.10 4.20 12.07
C LEU A 354 13.06 3.12 12.44
N LEU A 355 12.09 2.83 11.57
CA LEU A 355 11.07 1.79 11.77
C LEU A 355 11.45 0.45 11.13
N GLY A 356 12.60 0.36 10.46
CA GLY A 356 13.08 -0.88 9.85
C GLY A 356 13.65 -0.68 8.46
N ASN A 357 14.07 -1.81 7.87
CA ASN A 357 14.65 -1.87 6.54
C ASN A 357 13.62 -2.45 5.57
N TYR A 358 13.37 -1.72 4.49
CA TYR A 358 12.40 -2.08 3.47
C TYR A 358 13.08 -2.09 2.10
N ALA A 359 12.59 -2.95 1.21
CA ALA A 359 13.07 -3.00 -0.17
C ALA A 359 11.89 -2.98 -1.12
N PHE A 360 12.06 -2.32 -2.26
CA PHE A 360 11.14 -2.45 -3.38
C PHE A 360 11.58 -3.60 -4.28
N ASP A 361 10.63 -4.27 -4.93
CA ASP A 361 10.90 -5.20 -6.02
C ASP A 361 11.18 -4.46 -7.34
N GLN A 362 11.23 -5.18 -8.47
CA GLN A 362 11.41 -4.57 -9.79
C GLN A 362 10.13 -3.92 -10.36
N MET A 363 9.04 -3.90 -9.60
CA MET A 363 7.78 -3.27 -9.97
C MET A 363 7.26 -2.41 -8.82
N PRO A 364 7.92 -1.27 -8.63
CA PRO A 364 8.32 -0.67 -7.36
C PRO A 364 7.26 -0.85 -6.26
N SER A 365 7.20 -2.08 -5.74
CA SER A 365 6.29 -2.48 -4.68
C SER A 365 7.11 -2.90 -3.49
N ILE A 366 6.75 -2.38 -2.32
CA ILE A 366 7.44 -2.70 -1.11
C ILE A 366 7.28 -4.20 -0.80
N LEU A 367 8.40 -4.85 -0.45
CA LEU A 367 8.48 -6.27 -0.18
C LEU A 367 8.27 -6.53 1.30
N ILE A 368 7.23 -7.28 1.63
CA ILE A 368 6.84 -7.57 3.02
C ILE A 368 6.64 -9.06 3.19
N THR A 369 7.26 -9.60 4.24
CA THR A 369 7.05 -11.00 4.62
C THR A 369 5.63 -11.18 5.12
N GLN A 370 4.95 -12.25 4.69
CA GLN A 370 3.68 -12.66 5.29
C GLN A 370 3.93 -13.82 6.25
N SER A 371 3.12 -13.92 7.30
CA SER A 371 3.15 -15.04 8.23
C SER A 371 1.82 -15.77 8.24
N PHE A 372 1.90 -17.09 8.26
CA PHE A 372 0.84 -17.96 8.75
C PHE A 372 1.09 -18.20 10.24
N SER A 373 0.39 -17.43 11.08
CA SER A 373 0.49 -17.51 12.54
C SER A 373 -0.64 -18.36 13.12
N GLN A 374 -0.36 -19.05 14.22
CA GLN A 374 -1.38 -19.69 15.05
C GLN A 374 -1.33 -19.10 16.46
N TYR A 375 -2.50 -18.97 17.09
CA TYR A 375 -2.56 -18.56 18.49
C TYR A 375 -2.20 -19.74 19.40
N ASN A 376 -1.26 -19.54 20.32
CA ASN A 376 -0.91 -20.49 21.37
C ASN A 376 -1.52 -20.02 22.70
N SER A 377 -2.48 -20.80 23.20
CA SER A 377 -3.20 -20.53 24.45
C SER A 377 -2.33 -20.70 25.70
N GLN A 378 -1.24 -21.48 25.65
CA GLN A 378 -0.37 -21.72 26.80
C GLN A 378 0.47 -20.49 27.17
N ASN A 379 0.88 -19.70 26.17
CA ASN A 379 1.71 -18.52 26.35
C ASN A 379 1.00 -17.20 25.98
N ASN A 380 -0.29 -17.27 25.64
CA ASN A 380 -1.11 -16.12 25.23
C ASN A 380 -0.43 -15.29 24.12
N SER A 381 0.18 -15.98 23.15
CA SER A 381 0.90 -15.32 22.05
C SER A 381 0.68 -16.02 20.72
N PHE A 382 1.06 -15.32 19.64
CA PHE A 382 1.04 -15.88 18.30
C PHE A 382 2.39 -16.51 17.99
N ILE A 383 2.34 -17.69 17.38
CA ILE A 383 3.51 -18.38 16.85
C ILE A 383 3.42 -18.38 15.34
N ASP A 384 4.47 -17.90 14.69
CA ASP A 384 4.62 -17.96 13.25
C ASP A 384 5.05 -19.36 12.82
N LEU A 385 4.17 -20.08 12.11
CA LEU A 385 4.40 -21.44 11.65
C LEU A 385 5.10 -21.46 10.29
N ILE A 386 4.64 -20.60 9.38
CA ILE A 386 5.18 -20.47 8.02
C ILE A 386 5.37 -18.99 7.74
N LEU A 387 6.61 -18.61 7.40
CA LEU A 387 6.91 -17.30 6.87
C LEU A 387 7.10 -17.42 5.35
N SER A 388 6.36 -16.61 4.59
CA SER A 388 6.57 -16.46 3.15
C SER A 388 7.29 -15.14 2.90
N LYS A 389 8.62 -15.24 2.72
CA LYS A 389 9.51 -14.10 2.55
C LYS A 389 9.68 -13.80 1.06
N PRO A 390 9.27 -12.61 0.57
CA PRO A 390 9.50 -12.25 -0.82
C PRO A 390 10.97 -11.91 -1.07
N ILE A 391 11.47 -12.37 -2.21
CA ILE A 391 12.79 -12.03 -2.74
C ILE A 391 12.62 -11.52 -4.16
N SER A 392 13.24 -10.37 -4.46
CA SER A 392 13.24 -9.80 -5.81
C SER A 392 13.65 -10.85 -6.85
N SER A 393 12.88 -10.94 -7.92
CA SER A 393 13.09 -11.89 -9.01
C SER A 393 12.62 -11.29 -10.34
N ASN A 394 12.62 -12.08 -11.41
CA ASN A 394 12.08 -11.64 -12.69
C ASN A 394 10.56 -11.42 -12.61
N CYS A 395 10.07 -10.46 -13.38
CA CYS A 395 8.66 -10.10 -13.39
C CYS A 395 7.81 -11.14 -14.11
N LYS A 396 6.72 -11.58 -13.47
CA LYS A 396 5.70 -12.46 -14.04
C LYS A 396 4.38 -12.24 -13.31
N ASP A 397 3.25 -12.25 -14.02
CA ASP A 397 1.91 -12.20 -13.40
C ASP A 397 1.70 -10.97 -12.47
N ASN A 398 2.14 -9.77 -12.88
CA ASN A 398 2.06 -8.55 -12.06
C ASN A 398 2.76 -8.65 -10.68
N ARG A 399 3.90 -9.34 -10.62
CA ARG A 399 4.85 -9.31 -9.49
C ARG A 399 6.26 -9.47 -9.99
N CYS A 400 7.25 -8.96 -9.24
CA CYS A 400 8.67 -9.19 -9.53
C CYS A 400 9.39 -9.78 -8.32
N PHE A 401 8.77 -10.75 -7.67
CA PHE A 401 9.34 -11.48 -6.55
C PHE A 401 8.96 -12.95 -6.60
N SER A 402 9.79 -13.77 -5.97
CA SER A 402 9.48 -15.15 -5.61
C SER A 402 9.35 -15.25 -4.09
N LEU A 403 8.63 -16.25 -3.60
CA LEU A 403 8.47 -16.48 -2.17
C LEU A 403 9.42 -17.60 -1.71
N LEU A 404 10.25 -17.30 -0.70
CA LEU A 404 10.91 -18.32 0.10
C LEU A 404 10.03 -18.70 1.29
N THR A 405 9.89 -20.01 1.51
CA THR A 405 9.20 -20.55 2.67
C THR A 405 10.19 -20.82 3.79
N MET A 406 9.94 -20.27 4.98
CA MET A 406 10.62 -20.67 6.20
C MET A 406 9.59 -21.31 7.13
N ILE A 407 9.82 -22.57 7.50
CA ILE A 407 8.91 -23.34 8.35
C ILE A 407 9.53 -23.46 9.73
N ASN A 408 8.77 -23.06 10.76
CA ASN A 408 9.23 -23.14 12.13
C ASN A 408 8.86 -24.50 12.74
N PHE A 409 9.67 -25.53 12.44
CA PHE A 409 9.42 -26.91 12.86
C PHE A 409 9.37 -27.11 14.38
N GLY A 410 9.99 -26.24 15.17
CA GLY A 410 10.00 -26.35 16.63
C GLY A 410 8.62 -26.21 17.28
N ASN A 411 7.64 -25.64 16.57
CA ASN A 411 6.31 -25.35 17.10
C ASN A 411 5.16 -25.99 16.29
N LEU A 412 5.47 -26.90 15.37
CA LEU A 412 4.48 -27.56 14.52
C LEU A 412 3.75 -28.68 15.29
N ASN A 413 2.82 -28.30 16.17
CA ASN A 413 1.71 -29.16 16.59
C ASN A 413 0.51 -29.05 15.64
N TRP A 414 0.65 -28.34 14.51
CA TRP A 414 -0.38 -28.28 13.48
C TRP A 414 -0.45 -29.63 12.76
N GLN A 415 -1.29 -30.53 13.30
CA GLN A 415 -1.81 -31.66 12.57
C GLN A 415 -3.10 -31.20 11.90
N ALA A 416 -3.04 -30.83 10.61
CA ALA A 416 -4.24 -30.99 9.79
C ALA A 416 -4.60 -32.47 9.85
N ARG A 417 -5.73 -32.77 10.48
CA ARG A 417 -6.27 -34.13 10.56
C ARG A 417 -6.81 -34.59 9.24
#